data_AF-A0A0F9L0J1-F1
#
_entry.id   AF-A0A0F9L0J1-F1
#
_cell.length_a   1.000
_cell.length_b   1.000
_cell.length_c   1.000
_cell.angle_alpha   90.00
_cell.angle_beta   90.00
_cell.angle_gamma   90.00
#
_symmetry.space_group_name_H-M   'P 1'
#
loop_
_entity.id
_entity.type
_entity.pdbx_description
1 polymer ?
#
loop_
_entity_poly.entity_id
_entity_poly.type
_entity_poly.pdbx_seq_one_letter_code
_entity_poly.pdbx_strand_id
1 'polypeptide(L)' 'MKKLDLHSISHIDARNETVRFIEANWNSSGSELEIITGYSLPMQKIVTKVLDEYELDWQVGDFLAINKGFIRVWLP' A
#
# COMPACT_ATOMS: atom_id res chain seq x y z
N MET A 1 4.50 -4.08 -12.42
CA MET A 1 4.08 -3.41 -11.16
C MET A 1 2.62 -3.72 -10.92
N LYS A 2 2.30 -4.42 -9.83
CA LYS A 2 0.92 -4.76 -9.46
C LYS A 2 0.34 -3.64 -8.61
N LYS A 3 -0.96 -3.42 -8.71
CA LYS A 3 -1.64 -2.34 -8.00
C LYS A 3 -2.85 -2.84 -7.22
N LEU A 4 -3.07 -2.29 -6.04
CA LEU A 4 -4.30 -2.41 -5.27
C LEU A 4 -5.00 -1.04 -5.25
N ASP A 5 -6.28 -0.99 -5.60
CA ASP A 5 -7.08 0.22 -5.50
C ASP A 5 -8.06 0.13 -4.33
N LEU A 6 -7.90 1.02 -3.35
CA LEU A 6 -8.74 1.09 -2.16
C LEU A 6 -9.81 2.18 -2.24
N HIS A 7 -9.99 2.83 -3.39
CA HIS A 7 -11.10 3.77 -3.56
C HIS A 7 -12.44 3.10 -3.28
N SER A 8 -13.26 3.76 -2.46
CA SER A 8 -14.59 3.29 -2.05
C SER A 8 -14.62 2.02 -1.17
N ILE A 9 -13.47 1.50 -0.75
CA ILE A 9 -13.39 0.41 0.22
C ILE A 9 -13.53 0.98 1.64
N SER A 10 -14.27 0.27 2.50
CA SER A 10 -14.39 0.66 3.90
C SER A 10 -13.04 0.57 4.61
N HIS A 11 -12.83 1.34 5.68
CA HIS A 11 -11.56 1.29 6.42
C HIS A 11 -11.22 -0.10 6.98
N ILE A 12 -12.24 -0.86 7.42
CA ILE A 12 -12.02 -2.20 7.97
C ILE A 12 -11.63 -3.19 6.88
N ASP A 13 -12.28 -3.11 5.71
CA ASP A 13 -11.97 -3.97 4.56
C ASP A 13 -10.63 -3.59 3.94
N ALA A 14 -10.27 -2.30 3.94
CA ALA A 14 -9.00 -1.82 3.40
C ALA A 14 -7.80 -2.47 4.08
N ARG A 15 -7.86 -2.67 5.40
CA ARG A 15 -6.82 -3.41 6.14
C ARG A 15 -6.71 -4.84 5.60
N ASN A 16 -7.84 -5.54 5.51
CA ASN A 16 -7.87 -6.94 5.08
C ASN A 16 -7.39 -7.11 3.63
N GLU A 17 -7.82 -6.24 2.73
CA GLU A 17 -7.40 -6.24 1.33
C GLU A 17 -5.93 -5.90 1.17
N THR A 18 -5.40 -4.97 1.99
CA THR A 18 -3.96 -4.69 2.02
C THR A 18 -3.15 -5.93 2.43
N VAL A 19 -3.55 -6.61 3.52
CA VAL A 19 -2.88 -7.84 3.98
C VAL A 19 -2.89 -8.89 2.88
N ARG A 20 -4.07 -9.20 2.31
CA ARG A 20 -4.21 -10.19 1.24
C ARG A 20 -3.35 -9.85 0.03
N PHE A 21 -3.28 -8.57 -0.34
CA PHE A 21 -2.50 -8.11 -1.47
C PHE A 21 -1.00 -8.27 -1.22
N ILE A 22 -0.49 -7.97 -0.03
CA ILE A 22 0.91 -8.20 0.31
C ILE A 22 1.23 -9.70 0.28
N GLU A 23 0.43 -10.53 0.97
CA GLU A 23 0.64 -11.99 1.05
C GLU A 23 0.60 -12.65 -0.34
N ALA A 24 -0.35 -12.26 -1.19
CA ALA A 24 -0.46 -12.79 -2.56
C ALA A 24 0.74 -12.43 -3.45
N ASN A 25 1.53 -11.44 -3.05
CA ASN A 25 2.69 -10.96 -3.80
C ASN A 25 4.03 -11.25 -3.13
N TRP A 26 4.05 -11.77 -1.90
CA TRP A 26 5.25 -11.93 -1.07
C TRP A 26 6.42 -12.63 -1.77
N ASN A 27 6.14 -13.70 -2.52
CA ASN A 27 7.16 -14.48 -3.22
C ASN A 27 7.62 -13.86 -4.56
N SER A 28 7.13 -12.66 -4.89
CA SER A 28 7.57 -11.93 -6.09
C SER A 28 8.80 -11.10 -5.74
N SER A 29 9.92 -11.75 -5.41
CA SER A 29 11.13 -11.08 -4.90
C SER A 29 11.57 -9.91 -5.77
N GLY A 30 11.92 -8.79 -5.13
CA GLY A 30 12.34 -7.55 -5.79
C GLY A 30 11.23 -6.81 -6.55
N SER A 31 9.94 -7.14 -6.30
CA SER A 31 8.82 -6.45 -6.93
C SER A 31 8.41 -5.19 -6.18
N GLU A 32 8.22 -4.11 -6.94
CA GLU A 32 7.51 -2.91 -6.48
C GLU A 32 5.99 -3.09 -6.62
N LEU A 33 5.27 -2.72 -5.56
CA LEU A 33 3.83 -2.67 -5.50
C LEU A 33 3.34 -1.23 -5.33
N GLU A 34 2.15 -0.93 -5.84
CA GLU A 34 1.46 0.33 -5.56
C GLU A 34 0.10 0.07 -4.90
N ILE A 35 -0.19 0.81 -3.82
CA ILE A 35 -1.48 0.79 -3.13
C ILE A 35 -2.09 2.18 -3.25
N ILE A 36 -3.16 2.30 -4.04
CA ILE A 36 -3.87 3.56 -4.30
C ILE A 36 -4.80 3.83 -3.13
N THR A 37 -4.53 4.91 -2.40
CA THR A 37 -5.28 5.32 -1.19
C THR A 37 -6.06 6.62 -1.40
N GLY A 38 -5.91 7.24 -2.58
CA GLY A 38 -6.29 8.62 -2.81
C GLY A 38 -5.57 9.56 -1.85
N TYR A 39 -6.17 10.72 -1.59
CA TYR A 39 -5.64 11.70 -0.62
C TYR A 39 -6.21 11.49 0.80
N SER A 40 -6.76 10.31 1.09
CA SER A 40 -7.37 10.00 2.38
C SER A 40 -6.30 9.68 3.43
N LEU A 41 -6.05 10.61 4.35
CA LEU A 41 -5.12 10.39 5.47
C LEU A 41 -5.49 9.18 6.35
N PRO A 42 -6.78 8.93 6.67
CA PRO A 42 -7.16 7.70 7.37
C PRO A 42 -6.80 6.43 6.59
N MET A 43 -7.03 6.41 5.27
CA MET A 43 -6.70 5.26 4.43
C MET A 43 -5.20 5.02 4.38
N GLN A 44 -4.41 6.08 4.19
CA GLN A 44 -2.95 6.00 4.25
C GLN A 44 -2.46 5.43 5.57
N LYS A 45 -3.00 5.90 6.71
CA LYS A 45 -2.65 5.38 8.04
C LYS A 45 -2.99 3.89 8.23
N ILE A 46 -4.07 3.42 7.62
CA ILE A 46 -4.44 2.00 7.69
C ILE A 46 -3.42 1.17 6.91
N VAL A 47 -3.10 1.59 5.69
CA VAL A 47 -2.14 0.89 4.84
C VAL A 47 -0.75 0.91 5.47
N THR A 48 -0.22 2.07 5.88
CA THR A 48 1.13 2.16 6.46
C THR A 48 1.26 1.32 7.73
N LYS A 49 0.22 1.26 8.57
CA LYS A 49 0.24 0.36 9.74
C LYS A 49 0.42 -1.11 9.36
N VAL A 50 -0.26 -1.57 8.31
CA VAL A 50 -0.06 -2.95 7.82
C VAL A 50 1.35 -3.10 7.28
N LEU A 51 1.86 -2.14 6.51
CA LEU A 51 3.22 -2.23 5.97
C LEU A 51 4.29 -2.26 7.07
N ASP A 52 4.09 -1.47 8.14
CA ASP A 52 4.95 -1.45 9.33
C ASP A 52 4.88 -2.79 10.10
N GLU A 53 3.71 -3.43 10.20
CA GLU A 53 3.54 -4.77 10.80
C GLU A 53 4.35 -5.86 10.05
N TYR A 54 4.56 -5.68 8.74
CA TYR A 54 5.38 -6.55 7.90
C TYR A 54 6.85 -6.10 7.78
N GLU A 55 7.22 -4.99 8.44
CA GLU A 55 8.56 -4.38 8.35
C GLU A 55 9.00 -4.08 6.90
N LEU A 56 8.06 -3.66 6.05
CA LEU A 56 8.33 -3.36 4.65
C LEU A 56 8.81 -1.91 4.44
N ASP A 57 9.68 -1.71 3.45
CA ASP A 57 10.02 -0.38 2.98
C ASP A 57 8.87 0.20 2.16
N TRP A 58 8.49 1.45 2.43
CA TRP A 58 7.42 2.13 1.71
C TRP A 58 7.61 3.64 1.61
N GLN A 59 6.94 4.24 0.61
CA GLN A 59 6.93 5.68 0.36
C GLN A 59 5.53 6.13 -0.01
N VAL A 60 5.05 7.22 0.60
CA VAL A 60 3.82 7.87 0.14
C VAL A 60 4.11 8.67 -1.12
N GLY A 61 3.41 8.30 -2.20
CA GLY A 61 3.42 9.01 -3.45
C GLY A 61 4.59 8.68 -4.37
N ASP A 62 4.80 9.57 -5.34
CA ASP A 62 5.95 9.52 -6.23
C ASP A 62 7.23 10.04 -5.56
N PHE A 63 8.37 9.86 -6.23
CA PHE A 63 9.69 10.23 -5.71
C PHE A 63 9.79 11.71 -5.29
N LEU A 64 9.07 12.60 -5.99
CA LEU A 64 9.03 14.03 -5.70
C LEU A 64 7.90 14.43 -4.73
N ALA A 65 7.11 13.46 -4.26
CA ALA A 65 5.93 13.64 -3.41
C ALA A 65 4.91 14.68 -3.95
N ILE A 66 4.84 14.83 -5.27
CA ILE A 66 3.87 15.68 -5.98
C ILE A 66 2.52 14.98 -5.98
N ASN A 67 2.50 13.68 -6.29
CA ASN A 67 1.30 12.86 -6.25
C ASN A 67 1.35 11.97 -5.00
N LYS A 68 0.48 12.24 -4.04
CA LYS A 68 0.37 11.50 -2.77
C LYS A 68 -0.82 10.54 -2.75
N GLY A 69 -1.41 10.25 -3.91
CA GLY A 69 -2.61 9.44 -4.06
C GLY A 69 -2.41 7.92 -3.85
N PHE A 70 -1.18 7.49 -3.62
CA PHE A 70 -0.80 6.08 -3.52
C PHE A 70 0.41 5.91 -2.61
N ILE A 71 0.72 4.66 -2.29
CA ILE A 71 1.88 4.25 -1.50
C ILE A 71 2.65 3.21 -2.33
N ARG A 72 3.95 3.44 -2.52
CA ARG A 72 4.89 2.47 -3.07
C ARG A 72 5.41 1.59 -1.97
N VAL A 73 5.55 0.30 -2.26
CA VAL A 73 6.01 -0.71 -1.32
C VAL A 73 7.04 -1.58 -2.02
N TRP A 74 8.17 -1.82 -1.34
CA TRP A 74 9.22 -2.72 -1.81
C TRP A 74 9.17 -4.01 -0.99
N LEU A 75 8.92 -5.12 -1.69
CA LEU A 75 8.98 -6.45 -1.08
C LEU A 75 10.43 -6.93 -0.98
N PRO A 76 10.75 -7.79 0.01
CA PRO A 76 12.08 -8.36 0.18
C PRO A 76 12.55 -9.24 -0.99
#